data_AF-A0A8B3F9T7-F1
#
_entry.id   AF-A0A8B3F9T7-F1
#
_cell.length_a   1.000
_cell.length_b   1.000
_cell.length_c   1.000
_cell.angle_alpha   90.00
_cell.angle_beta   90.00
_cell.angle_gamma   90.00
#
_symmetry.space_group_name_H-M   'P 1'
#
loop_
_entity.id
_entity.type
_entity.pdbx_description
1 polymer ?
#
loop_
_entity_poly.entity_id
_entity_poly.type
_entity_poly.pdbx_seq_one_letter_code
_entity_poly.pdbx_strand_id
1 'polypeptide(L)'
;MYKNNDEAIDWEAKKLLDEGVYTDTEQAYLEAEKIVVNIREQAKQRQIKQQFKMKIKSIKKKLNNDDYANIPYNKNRKNWDN
;
A
#
# COMPACT_ATOMS: atom_id res chain seq x y z
N MET A 1 2.89 9.60 9.33
CA MET A 1 1.91 8.78 10.06
C MET A 1 1.53 9.58 11.28
N TYR A 2 0.25 9.99 11.42
CA TYR A 2 -0.27 10.56 12.67
C TYR A 2 0.02 9.56 13.80
N LYS A 3 0.69 10.02 14.86
CA LYS A 3 1.28 9.13 15.86
C LYS A 3 0.20 8.54 16.78
N ASN A 4 -0.93 9.22 16.94
CA ASN A 4 -2.07 8.76 17.73
C ASN A 4 -3.36 8.73 16.89
N ASN A 5 -4.24 7.76 17.16
CA ASN A 5 -5.50 7.63 16.44
C ASN A 5 -6.39 8.86 16.58
N ASP A 6 -6.37 9.45 17.78
CA ASP A 6 -7.21 10.59 18.15
C ASP A 6 -6.77 11.87 17.44
N GLU A 7 -5.45 12.07 17.25
CA GLU A 7 -4.90 13.21 16.50
C GLU A 7 -5.35 13.24 15.04
N ALA A 8 -5.47 12.06 14.42
CA ALA A 8 -5.92 11.97 13.03
C ALA A 8 -7.42 12.31 12.90
N ILE A 9 -8.21 11.92 13.90
CA ILE A 9 -9.65 12.20 13.95
C ILE A 9 -9.87 13.69 14.23
N ASP A 10 -9.15 14.26 15.20
CA ASP A 10 -9.18 15.70 15.51
C ASP A 10 -8.86 16.55 14.27
N TRP A 11 -7.84 16.16 13.50
CA TRP A 11 -7.44 16.91 12.31
C TRP A 11 -8.50 16.86 11.21
N GLU A 12 -9.09 15.68 10.96
CA GLU A 12 -10.13 15.52 9.94
C GLU A 12 -11.44 16.20 10.38
N ALA A 13 -11.80 16.13 11.66
CA ALA A 13 -12.96 16.81 12.22
C ALA A 13 -12.81 18.33 12.11
N LYS A 14 -11.63 18.87 12.46
CA LYS A 14 -11.34 20.30 12.31
C LYS A 14 -11.45 20.74 10.85
N LYS A 15 -10.91 19.95 9.93
CA LYS A 15 -11.00 20.22 8.49
C LYS A 15 -12.46 20.26 8.02
N LEU A 16 -13.29 19.31 8.45
CA LEU A 16 -14.71 19.26 8.10
C LEU A 16 -15.49 20.48 8.63
N LEU A 17 -15.13 20.98 9.81
CA LEU A 17 -15.69 22.21 10.39
C LEU A 17 -15.19 23.46 9.66
N ASP A 18 -13.90 23.54 9.34
CA ASP A 18 -13.29 24.66 8.62
C ASP A 18 -13.86 24.78 7.18
N GLU A 19 -14.17 23.66 6.53
CA GLU A 19 -14.82 23.60 5.21
C GLU A 19 -16.32 23.90 5.27
N GLY A 20 -16.90 24.04 6.47
CA GLY A 20 -18.32 24.31 6.68
C GLY A 20 -19.24 23.14 6.28
N VAL A 21 -18.70 21.93 6.14
CA VAL A 21 -19.46 20.72 5.77
C VAL A 21 -20.42 20.32 6.89
N TYR A 22 -19.96 20.47 8.14
CA TYR A 22 -20.78 20.27 9.32
C TYR A 22 -20.74 21.54 10.17
N THR A 23 -21.89 21.93 10.70
CA THR A 23 -22.01 23.03 11.67
C THR A 23 -21.93 22.54 13.11
N ASP A 24 -22.26 21.26 13.33
CA ASP A 24 -22.21 20.62 14.63
C ASP A 24 -20.87 19.87 14.80
N THR A 25 -20.20 20.15 15.91
CA THR A 25 -18.92 19.53 16.26
C THR A 25 -19.05 18.03 16.44
N GLU A 26 -20.13 17.56 17.08
CA GLU A 26 -20.29 16.13 17.36
C GLU A 26 -20.45 15.32 16.06
N GLN A 27 -21.24 15.86 15.12
CA GLN A 27 -21.39 15.27 13.79
C GLN A 27 -20.09 15.24 13.01
N ALA A 28 -19.29 16.32 13.06
CA ALA A 28 -18.00 16.36 12.39
C ALA A 28 -17.04 15.29 12.92
N TYR A 29 -17.03 15.07 14.24
CA TYR A 29 -16.20 14.05 14.88
C TYR A 29 -16.60 12.63 14.52
N LEU A 30 -17.91 12.33 14.51
CA LEU A 30 -18.42 11.01 14.12
C LEU A 30 -18.08 10.67 12.66
N GLU A 31 -18.15 11.64 11.76
CA GLU A 31 -17.83 11.44 10.36
C GLU A 31 -16.31 11.35 10.13
N ALA A 32 -15.53 12.16 10.83
CA ALA A 32 -14.07 12.07 10.84
C ALA A 32 -13.59 10.67 11.28
N GLU A 33 -14.20 10.08 12.30
CA GLU A 33 -13.87 8.72 12.76
C GLU A 33 -14.11 7.69 11.63
N LYS A 34 -15.28 7.73 10.99
CA LYS A 34 -15.61 6.82 9.87
C LYS A 34 -14.62 6.96 8.72
N ILE A 35 -14.26 8.19 8.35
CA ILE A 35 -13.30 8.48 7.27
C ILE A 35 -11.94 7.89 7.61
N VAL A 36 -11.42 8.16 8.82
CA VAL A 36 -10.12 7.67 9.26
C VAL A 36 -10.08 6.15 9.30
N VAL A 37 -11.14 5.50 9.81
CA VAL A 37 -11.25 4.03 9.82
C VAL A 37 -11.22 3.45 8.41
N ASN A 38 -12.01 4.01 7.49
CA ASN A 38 -12.05 3.57 6.09
C ASN A 38 -10.69 3.70 5.40
N ILE A 39 -9.99 4.82 5.59
CA ILE A 39 -8.66 5.04 5.03
C ILE A 39 -7.67 3.98 5.55
N ARG A 40 -7.73 3.66 6.85
CA ARG A 40 -6.88 2.63 7.45
C ARG A 40 -7.18 1.25 6.90
N GLU A 41 -8.45 0.90 6.76
CA GLU A 41 -8.84 -0.38 6.21
C GLU A 41 -8.33 -0.54 4.76
N GLN A 42 -8.52 0.50 3.93
CA GLN A 42 -7.98 0.51 2.58
C GLN A 42 -6.45 0.41 2.55
N ALA A 43 -5.75 1.11 3.45
CA ALA A 43 -4.30 1.04 3.57
C ALA A 43 -3.82 -0.38 3.94
N LYS A 44 -4.50 -1.03 4.89
CA LYS A 44 -4.24 -2.42 5.29
C LYS A 44 -4.45 -3.39 4.12
N GLN A 45 -5.56 -3.25 3.39
CA GLN A 45 -5.82 -4.07 2.20
C GLN A 45 -4.74 -3.87 1.11
N ARG A 46 -4.31 -2.62 0.88
CA ARG A 46 -3.21 -2.30 -0.06
C ARG A 46 -1.90 -2.93 0.38
N GLN A 47 -1.57 -2.88 1.67
CA GLN A 47 -0.37 -3.50 2.23
C GLN A 47 -0.37 -5.02 2.02
N ILE A 48 -1.49 -5.69 2.32
CA ILE A 48 -1.65 -7.14 2.10
C ILE A 48 -1.45 -7.49 0.63
N LYS A 49 -2.07 -6.73 -0.28
CA LYS A 49 -1.92 -6.93 -1.74
C LYS A 49 -0.48 -6.77 -2.20
N GLN A 50 0.24 -5.78 -1.68
CA GLN A 50 1.66 -5.58 -1.99
C GLN A 50 2.53 -6.72 -1.47
N GLN A 51 2.34 -7.15 -0.23
CA GLN A 51 3.05 -8.29 0.36
C GLN A 51 2.82 -9.57 -0.46
N PHE A 52 1.57 -9.83 -0.84
CA PHE A 52 1.21 -10.96 -1.70
C PHE A 52 1.93 -10.88 -3.05
N LYS A 53 1.88 -9.73 -3.73
CA LYS A 53 2.58 -9.51 -5.01
C LYS A 53 4.09 -9.76 -4.90
N MET A 54 4.72 -9.27 -3.84
CA MET A 54 6.15 -9.49 -3.59
C MET A 54 6.48 -10.96 -3.33
N LYS A 55 5.64 -11.68 -2.58
CA LYS A 55 5.79 -13.12 -2.33
C LYS A 55 5.70 -13.92 -3.64
N ILE A 56 4.71 -13.65 -4.48
CA ILE A 56 4.57 -14.31 -5.80
C ILE A 56 5.77 -14.00 -6.69
N LYS A 57 6.23 -12.74 -6.73
CA LYS A 57 7.43 -12.36 -7.51
C LYS A 57 8.67 -13.13 -7.04
N SER A 58 8.83 -13.30 -5.72
CA SER A 58 9.93 -14.06 -5.13
C SER A 58 9.87 -15.55 -5.51
N ILE A 59 8.69 -16.17 -5.41
CA ILE A 59 8.48 -17.58 -5.81
C ILE A 59 8.79 -17.77 -7.30
N LYS A 60 8.26 -16.91 -8.18
CA LYS A 60 8.55 -16.96 -9.62
C LYS A 60 10.04 -16.83 -9.91
N LYS A 61 10.74 -15.94 -9.21
CA LYS A 61 12.18 -15.77 -9.36
C LYS A 61 12.94 -17.05 -8.98
N LYS A 62 12.53 -17.73 -7.89
CA LYS A 62 13.13 -19.01 -7.49
C LYS A 62 12.89 -20.09 -8.53
N LEU A 63 11.64 -20.28 -8.98
CA LEU A 63 11.29 -21.25 -10.02
C LEU A 63 12.02 -21.00 -11.35
N ASN A 64 12.23 -19.73 -11.72
CA ASN A 64 12.95 -19.39 -12.96
C ASN A 64 14.48 -19.57 -12.83
N ASN A 65 15.01 -19.68 -11.61
CA ASN A 65 16.45 -19.81 -11.38
C ASN A 65 16.94 -21.26 -11.42
N ASP A 66 16.07 -22.27 -11.34
CA ASP A 66 16.51 -23.62 -11.02
C ASP A 66 16.71 -24.59 -12.20
N ASP A 67 16.17 -24.37 -13.42
CA ASP A 67 16.31 -25.42 -14.46
C ASP A 67 16.79 -24.98 -15.86
N TYR A 68 16.91 -23.68 -16.14
CA TYR A 68 17.27 -23.19 -17.49
C TYR A 68 18.41 -22.16 -17.54
N ALA A 69 19.03 -21.82 -16.39
CA ALA A 69 20.16 -20.90 -16.35
C ALA A 69 21.47 -21.52 -16.88
N ASN A 70 21.56 -22.85 -16.92
CA ASN A 70 22.73 -23.61 -17.38
C ASN A 70 22.43 -24.44 -18.65
N ILE A 71 21.56 -23.95 -19.53
CA ILE A 71 21.51 -24.50 -20.89
C ILE A 71 22.74 -23.95 -21.64
N PRO A 72 23.64 -24.81 -22.16
CA PRO A 72 24.85 -24.36 -22.86
C PRO A 72 24.54 -23.55 -24.15
N TYR A 73 23.30 -23.59 -24.64
CA TYR A 73 22.86 -22.96 -25.88
C TYR A 73 21.87 -21.81 -25.64
N ASN A 74 22.06 -21.00 -24.60
CA ASN A 74 21.32 -19.74 -24.47
C ASN A 74 21.71 -18.80 -25.62
N LYS A 75 20.92 -18.85 -26.70
CA LYS A 75 21.08 -18.13 -27.97
C LYS A 75 21.06 -16.59 -27.84
N ASN A 76 20.81 -16.07 -26.64
CA ASN A 76 20.76 -14.65 -26.32
C ASN A 76 21.96 -14.13 -25.51
N ARG A 77 23.01 -14.94 -25.28
CA ARG A 77 24.30 -14.39 -24.85
C ARG A 77 24.90 -13.62 -26.02
N LYS A 78 24.56 -12.34 -26.13
CA LYS A 78 25.27 -11.38 -26.97
C LYS A 78 26.76 -11.48 -26.63
N ASN A 79 27.53 -11.87 -27.64
CA ASN A 79 28.98 -11.92 -27.65
C ASN A 79 29.56 -10.64 -27.01
N TRP A 80 30.24 -10.81 -25.89
CA TRP A 80 31.23 -9.85 -25.40
C TRP A 80 32.62 -10.45 -25.61
N ASP A 81 32.97 -10.64 -26.88
CA ASP A 81 34.36 -10.77 -27.30
C ASP A 81 34.56 -9.79 -28.46
N ASN A 82 35.07 -8.62 -28.11
CA ASN A 82 35.95 -7.76 -28.91
C ASN A 82 36.55 -6.69 -28.00
#